data_AF-A0A7S0KVG0-F1
#
_entry.id   AF-A0A7S0KVG0-F1
#
_cell.length_a   1.000
_cell.length_b   1.000
_cell.length_c   1.000
_cell.angle_alpha   90.00
_cell.angle_beta   90.00
_cell.angle_gamma   90.00
#
_symmetry.space_group_name_H-M   'P 1'
#
loop_
_entity.id
_entity.type
_entity.pdbx_description
1 polymer ?
#
loop_
_entity_poly.entity_id
_entity_poly.type
_entity_poly.pdbx_seq_one_letter_code
_entity_poly.pdbx_strand_id
1 'polypeptide(L)'
;MAMSALRMASSLGLRAVAPARARVATQSSRSMVVRAAVSTPAPVVVKREDVITSDPFNNVTDHIFEKIGTNLHKRPDHPLGIIKSVIESYFDEKYGKDTFTSYDDLYPVVSTYANFDSVLVPPDHVSRSQNDTYYVDNDTVLRCHTSAHQLEMLKEGARKFLVTGDVYRRDSIDATHFPVFHQMEGFRVFEPAEWEAAGKESVDL
;
A
#
# COMPACT_ATOMS: atom_id res chain seq x y z
N MET A 1 29.87 -61.55 68.10
CA MET A 1 30.44 -62.91 68.12
C MET A 1 30.16 -63.55 66.77
N ALA A 2 31.23 -63.95 66.04
CA ALA A 2 31.34 -65.06 65.06
C ALA A 2 30.25 -65.22 63.96
N MET A 3 30.49 -65.53 62.68
CA MET A 3 31.62 -66.03 61.88
C MET A 3 31.26 -65.75 60.40
N SER A 4 32.16 -65.21 59.57
CA SER A 4 32.93 -65.90 58.52
C SER A 4 32.13 -66.64 57.43
N ALA A 5 32.23 -66.16 56.18
CA ALA A 5 32.47 -67.01 55.02
C ALA A 5 33.10 -66.20 53.88
N LEU A 6 34.38 -66.49 53.62
CA LEU A 6 35.25 -65.99 52.55
C LEU A 6 35.11 -66.87 51.31
N ARG A 7 35.02 -66.29 50.11
CA ARG A 7 35.48 -66.96 48.86
C ARG A 7 36.14 -65.96 47.90
N MET A 8 37.43 -66.22 47.68
CA MET A 8 38.29 -65.88 46.53
C MET A 8 37.64 -66.25 45.18
N ALA A 9 38.01 -65.80 43.99
CA ALA A 9 38.92 -64.80 43.42
C ALA A 9 38.58 -64.73 41.91
N SER A 10 38.97 -63.66 41.22
CA SER A 10 39.69 -63.70 39.92
C SER A 10 39.45 -62.44 39.09
N SER A 11 40.56 -61.84 38.69
CA SER A 11 40.69 -60.68 37.85
C SER A 11 40.51 -61.05 36.37
N LEU A 12 39.60 -60.39 35.67
CA LEU A 12 39.76 -60.14 34.23
C LEU A 12 39.44 -58.67 33.97
N GLY A 13 40.48 -57.94 33.59
CA GLY A 13 40.37 -56.53 33.20
C GLY A 13 39.60 -56.39 31.90
N LEU A 14 38.54 -55.58 31.94
CA LEU A 14 37.98 -54.98 30.74
C LEU A 14 38.47 -53.53 30.65
N ARG A 15 39.20 -53.26 29.56
CA ARG A 15 39.62 -51.94 29.11
C ARG A 15 38.42 -51.00 29.03
N ALA A 16 38.52 -49.86 29.72
CA ALA A 16 37.63 -48.72 29.51
C ALA A 16 37.87 -48.16 28.09
N VAL A 17 36.83 -48.19 27.26
CA VAL A 17 36.81 -47.53 25.95
C VAL A 17 36.47 -46.05 26.20
N ALA A 18 37.37 -45.15 25.83
CA ALA A 18 37.13 -43.72 25.88
C ALA A 18 35.99 -43.34 24.90
N PRO A 19 35.08 -42.42 25.26
CA PRO A 19 34.02 -42.01 24.34
C PRO A 19 34.63 -41.17 23.21
N ALA A 20 34.27 -41.53 21.98
CA ALA A 20 34.63 -40.78 20.78
C ALA A 20 34.05 -39.35 20.87
N ARG A 21 34.90 -38.35 20.65
CA ARG A 21 34.50 -36.95 20.50
C ARG A 21 33.68 -36.82 19.22
N ALA A 22 32.35 -36.79 19.34
CA ALA A 22 31.47 -36.45 18.23
C ALA A 22 31.69 -34.98 17.85
N ARG A 23 32.18 -34.72 16.63
CA ARG A 23 32.12 -33.40 16.01
C ARG A 23 30.65 -33.07 15.80
N VAL A 24 30.12 -32.11 16.54
CA VAL A 24 28.84 -31.48 16.24
C VAL A 24 29.04 -30.69 14.95
N ALA A 25 28.60 -31.25 13.83
CA ALA A 25 28.42 -30.49 12.60
C ALA A 25 27.23 -29.56 12.83
N THR A 26 27.49 -28.26 12.91
CA THR A 26 26.45 -27.23 12.91
C THR A 26 25.79 -27.23 11.53
N GLN A 27 24.71 -27.99 11.37
CA GLN A 27 23.80 -27.81 10.24
C GLN A 27 23.13 -26.45 10.41
N SER A 28 23.62 -25.46 9.66
CA SER A 28 22.92 -24.20 9.44
C SER A 28 21.63 -24.53 8.67
N SER A 29 20.54 -24.73 9.41
CA SER A 29 19.20 -24.77 8.86
C SER A 29 18.89 -23.40 8.26
N ARG A 30 19.20 -23.25 6.97
CA ARG A 30 18.64 -22.17 6.16
C ARG A 30 17.13 -22.38 6.09
N SER A 31 16.41 -21.69 6.97
CA SER A 31 14.97 -21.47 6.80
C SER A 31 14.77 -20.86 5.43
N MET A 32 14.25 -21.67 4.50
CA MET A 32 13.81 -21.20 3.20
C MET A 32 12.53 -20.41 3.46
N VAL A 33 12.66 -19.10 3.63
CA VAL A 33 11.50 -18.20 3.59
C VAL A 33 10.99 -18.27 2.17
N VAL A 34 9.91 -19.04 1.97
CA VAL A 34 9.13 -19.02 0.74
C VAL A 34 8.55 -17.62 0.65
N ARG A 35 9.22 -16.73 -0.09
CA ARG A 35 8.65 -15.46 -0.51
C ARG A 35 7.44 -15.81 -1.36
N ALA A 36 6.24 -15.62 -0.81
CA ALA A 36 5.04 -15.55 -1.62
C ALA A 36 5.33 -14.50 -2.70
N ALA A 37 5.37 -14.92 -3.95
CA ALA A 37 5.40 -13.98 -5.06
C ALA A 37 4.14 -13.13 -4.92
N VAL A 38 4.30 -11.86 -4.57
CA VAL A 38 3.23 -10.88 -4.70
C VAL A 38 2.89 -10.89 -6.18
N SER A 39 1.78 -11.54 -6.52
CA SER A 39 1.18 -11.46 -7.84
C SER A 39 0.98 -9.98 -8.10
N THR A 40 1.78 -9.39 -8.97
CA THR A 40 1.48 -8.05 -9.49
C THR A 40 0.07 -8.13 -10.05
N PRO A 41 -0.90 -7.34 -9.53
CA PRO A 41 -2.21 -7.30 -10.14
C PRO A 41 -2.04 -6.91 -11.61
N ALA A 42 -2.87 -7.48 -12.48
CA ALA A 42 -2.87 -7.11 -13.89
C ALA A 42 -3.04 -5.58 -13.99
N PRO A 43 -2.37 -4.92 -14.95
CA PRO A 43 -2.51 -3.48 -15.12
C PRO A 43 -3.98 -3.13 -15.21
N VAL A 44 -4.38 -2.09 -14.50
CA VAL A 44 -5.74 -1.57 -14.61
C VAL A 44 -5.98 -1.09 -16.04
N VAL A 45 -6.83 -1.83 -16.78
CA VAL A 45 -7.23 -1.49 -18.15
C VAL A 45 -8.60 -0.82 -18.11
N VAL A 46 -8.64 0.47 -18.42
CA VAL A 46 -9.87 1.25 -18.58
C VAL A 46 -10.29 1.18 -20.05
N LYS A 47 -11.51 0.74 -20.34
CA LYS A 47 -12.02 0.70 -21.71
C LYS A 47 -12.69 2.03 -22.08
N ARG A 48 -12.68 2.36 -23.37
CA ARG A 48 -13.25 3.62 -23.86
C ARG A 48 -14.76 3.69 -23.64
N GLU A 49 -15.44 2.59 -23.88
CA GLU A 49 -16.88 2.42 -23.70
C GLU A 49 -17.33 2.56 -22.24
N ASP A 50 -16.44 2.33 -21.28
CA ASP A 50 -16.73 2.49 -19.85
C ASP A 50 -16.59 3.95 -19.38
N VAL A 51 -16.02 4.83 -20.20
CA VAL A 51 -15.70 6.22 -19.85
C VAL A 51 -16.40 7.24 -20.74
N ILE A 52 -16.48 6.97 -22.04
CA ILE A 52 -17.14 7.82 -23.03
C ILE A 52 -18.43 7.11 -23.44
N THR A 53 -19.50 7.45 -22.72
CA THR A 53 -20.83 6.85 -22.86
C THR A 53 -21.75 7.78 -23.66
N SER A 54 -22.96 7.32 -23.98
CA SER A 54 -24.01 8.16 -24.57
C SER A 54 -24.83 8.93 -23.51
N ASP A 55 -24.40 8.93 -22.25
CA ASP A 55 -25.10 9.59 -21.16
C ASP A 55 -25.05 11.12 -21.35
N PRO A 56 -26.18 11.85 -21.17
CA PRO A 56 -26.20 13.30 -21.35
C PRO A 56 -25.36 14.09 -20.33
N PHE A 57 -25.00 13.50 -19.18
CA PHE A 57 -24.07 14.06 -18.21
C PHE A 57 -22.60 13.79 -18.56
N ASN A 58 -22.33 12.88 -19.50
CA ASN A 58 -20.96 12.58 -19.90
C ASN A 58 -20.29 13.81 -20.51
N ASN A 59 -19.15 14.21 -19.96
CA ASN A 59 -18.34 15.31 -20.46
C ASN A 59 -16.87 14.93 -20.66
N VAL A 60 -16.56 13.62 -20.67
CA VAL A 60 -15.21 13.11 -20.93
C VAL A 60 -14.95 13.10 -22.43
N THR A 61 -13.80 13.64 -22.84
CA THR A 61 -13.41 13.71 -24.25
C THR A 61 -12.42 12.61 -24.60
N ASP A 62 -12.33 12.26 -25.89
CA ASP A 62 -11.29 11.35 -26.40
C ASP A 62 -9.88 11.77 -26.00
N HIS A 63 -9.60 13.08 -26.02
CA HIS A 63 -8.31 13.62 -25.60
C HIS A 63 -7.96 13.29 -24.15
N ILE A 64 -8.95 13.32 -23.25
CA ILE A 64 -8.76 12.98 -21.84
C ILE A 64 -8.64 11.46 -21.68
N PHE A 65 -9.47 10.70 -22.40
CA PHE A 65 -9.38 9.24 -22.42
C PHE A 65 -7.98 8.74 -22.84
N GLU A 66 -7.36 9.36 -23.85
CA GLU A 66 -5.99 9.05 -24.29
C GLU A 66 -4.93 9.24 -23.19
N LYS A 67 -5.20 10.01 -22.14
CA LYS A 67 -4.29 10.19 -21.00
C LYS A 67 -4.44 9.10 -19.95
N ILE A 68 -5.61 8.45 -19.88
CA ILE A 68 -5.88 7.37 -18.94
C ILE A 68 -4.92 6.22 -19.20
N GLY A 69 -4.29 5.72 -18.13
CA GLY A 69 -3.33 4.61 -18.21
C GLY A 69 -1.92 5.02 -18.66
N THR A 70 -1.65 6.31 -18.90
CA THR A 70 -0.28 6.79 -19.18
C THR A 70 0.66 6.51 -18.00
N ASN A 71 0.12 6.57 -16.77
CA ASN A 71 0.74 6.13 -15.52
C ASN A 71 2.19 6.63 -15.35
N LEU A 72 2.40 7.94 -15.51
CA LEU A 72 3.74 8.54 -15.48
C LEU A 72 4.43 8.35 -14.13
N HIS A 73 3.66 8.28 -13.04
CA HIS A 73 4.15 7.99 -11.68
C HIS A 73 4.72 6.57 -11.50
N LYS A 74 4.41 5.64 -12.42
CA LYS A 74 4.94 4.25 -12.38
C LYS A 74 6.24 4.10 -13.17
N ARG A 75 6.66 5.13 -13.92
CA ARG A 75 7.87 5.10 -14.76
C ARG A 75 9.10 5.51 -13.93
N PRO A 76 10.09 4.62 -13.71
CA PRO A 76 11.17 4.86 -12.76
C PRO A 76 12.11 6.01 -13.15
N ASP A 77 12.23 6.30 -14.45
CA ASP A 77 13.04 7.36 -15.03
C ASP A 77 12.28 8.69 -15.22
N HIS A 78 10.96 8.70 -15.00
CA HIS A 78 10.15 9.90 -15.10
C HIS A 78 10.24 10.71 -13.81
N PRO A 79 10.31 12.07 -13.86
CA PRO A 79 10.40 12.90 -12.65
C PRO A 79 9.34 12.59 -11.59
N LEU A 80 8.11 12.28 -12.01
CA LEU A 80 7.02 11.89 -11.09
C LEU A 80 7.29 10.53 -10.42
N GLY A 81 7.82 9.55 -11.14
CA GLY A 81 8.17 8.25 -10.57
C GLY A 81 9.39 8.33 -9.65
N ILE A 82 10.35 9.21 -9.95
CA ILE A 82 11.48 9.51 -9.07
C ILE A 82 10.98 10.13 -7.76
N ILE A 83 10.13 11.16 -7.82
CA ILE A 83 9.58 11.81 -6.62
C ILE A 83 8.77 10.81 -5.78
N LYS A 84 7.91 10.00 -6.42
CA LYS A 84 7.19 8.91 -5.76
C LYS A 84 8.15 7.99 -5.00
N SER A 85 9.20 7.49 -5.68
CA SER A 85 10.17 6.56 -5.09
C SER A 85 10.93 7.17 -3.91
N VAL A 86 11.28 8.46 -3.99
CA VAL A 86 11.92 9.20 -2.89
C VAL A 86 11.00 9.29 -1.67
N ILE A 87 9.71 9.57 -1.87
CA ILE A 87 8.74 9.65 -0.78
C ILE A 87 8.52 8.25 -0.17
N GLU A 88 8.32 7.21 -0.99
CA GLU A 88 8.15 5.83 -0.49
C GLU A 88 9.37 5.38 0.34
N SER A 89 10.58 5.67 -0.16
CA SER A 89 11.83 5.36 0.57
C SER A 89 11.92 6.09 1.90
N TYR A 90 11.50 7.36 1.96
CA TYR A 90 11.44 8.11 3.22
C TYR A 90 10.52 7.45 4.24
N PHE A 91 9.34 6.98 3.83
CA PHE A 91 8.41 6.30 4.74
C PHE A 91 8.96 4.95 5.23
N ASP A 92 9.58 4.17 4.35
CA ASP A 92 10.24 2.92 4.71
C ASP A 92 11.40 3.13 5.70
N GLU A 93 12.25 4.13 5.47
CA GLU A 93 13.36 4.47 6.37
C GLU A 93 12.87 5.00 7.72
N LYS A 94 11.81 5.81 7.72
CA LYS A 94 11.32 6.50 8.92
C LYS A 94 10.48 5.61 9.82
N TYR A 95 9.63 4.76 9.24
CA TYR A 95 8.63 3.98 9.97
C TYR A 95 8.90 2.48 9.95
N GLY A 96 9.88 2.02 9.15
CA GLY A 96 10.17 0.62 8.92
C GLY A 96 9.57 0.16 7.60
N LYS A 97 10.35 -0.65 6.88
CA LYS A 97 9.97 -1.17 5.57
C LYS A 97 8.58 -1.83 5.59
N ASP A 98 7.78 -1.55 4.56
CA ASP A 98 6.43 -2.12 4.36
C ASP A 98 5.42 -1.74 5.46
N THR A 99 5.73 -0.75 6.32
CA THR A 99 4.81 -0.23 7.35
C THR A 99 3.68 0.60 6.74
N PHE A 100 3.98 1.34 5.68
CA PHE A 100 2.98 2.03 4.87
C PHE A 100 2.79 1.23 3.59
N THR A 101 1.58 0.72 3.38
CA THR A 101 1.26 0.02 2.13
C THR A 101 1.07 1.03 1.00
N SER A 102 1.85 0.90 -0.07
CA SER A 102 1.72 1.75 -1.26
C SER A 102 0.70 1.20 -2.26
N TYR A 103 -0.16 2.08 -2.78
CA TYR A 103 -1.12 1.82 -3.82
C TYR A 103 -0.88 2.80 -4.98
N ASP A 104 -0.53 2.31 -6.15
CA ASP A 104 -0.19 3.14 -7.31
C ASP A 104 -0.88 2.72 -8.62
N ASP A 105 -1.87 1.81 -8.51
CA ASP A 105 -2.59 1.21 -9.64
C ASP A 105 -4.10 1.11 -9.36
N LEU A 106 -4.67 2.10 -8.67
CA LEU A 106 -6.11 2.15 -8.38
C LEU A 106 -6.91 2.62 -9.60
N TYR A 107 -8.13 2.11 -9.75
CA TYR A 107 -9.03 2.48 -10.86
C TYR A 107 -9.37 3.99 -10.83
N PRO A 108 -9.19 4.74 -11.95
CA PRO A 108 -9.40 6.19 -11.96
C PRO A 108 -10.85 6.63 -12.05
N VAL A 109 -11.75 5.74 -12.48
CA VAL A 109 -13.19 5.99 -12.52
C VAL A 109 -13.78 5.61 -11.17
N VAL A 110 -14.42 6.56 -10.50
CA VAL A 110 -14.95 6.40 -9.14
C VAL A 110 -16.38 6.93 -9.05
N SER A 111 -17.14 6.45 -8.08
CA SER A 111 -18.47 7.04 -7.82
C SER A 111 -18.35 8.49 -7.34
N THR A 112 -19.37 9.29 -7.60
CA THR A 112 -19.51 10.64 -7.02
C THR A 112 -19.48 10.59 -5.49
N TYR A 113 -20.04 9.53 -4.91
CA TYR A 113 -19.97 9.29 -3.47
C TYR A 113 -18.53 9.16 -2.97
N ALA A 114 -17.71 8.32 -3.62
CA ALA A 114 -16.31 8.14 -3.24
C ALA A 114 -15.50 9.43 -3.45
N ASN A 115 -15.73 10.14 -4.56
CA ASN A 115 -14.98 11.35 -4.87
C ASN A 115 -15.37 12.55 -3.99
N PHE A 116 -16.61 12.64 -3.53
CA PHE A 116 -17.12 13.83 -2.84
C PHE A 116 -17.73 13.52 -1.48
N ASP A 117 -18.77 12.70 -1.43
CA ASP A 117 -19.57 12.51 -0.22
C ASP A 117 -18.78 11.84 0.91
N SER A 118 -17.94 10.85 0.60
CA SER A 118 -17.13 10.16 1.61
C SER A 118 -16.04 11.03 2.23
N VAL A 119 -15.69 12.14 1.57
CA VAL A 119 -14.74 13.14 2.06
C VAL A 119 -15.45 14.43 2.50
N LEU A 120 -16.76 14.34 2.76
CA LEU A 120 -17.60 15.41 3.34
C LEU A 120 -17.71 16.67 2.47
N VAL A 121 -17.52 16.55 1.15
CA VAL A 121 -17.78 17.66 0.22
C VAL A 121 -19.31 17.83 0.07
N PRO A 122 -19.89 19.00 0.37
CA PRO A 122 -21.35 19.19 0.29
C PRO A 122 -21.91 19.04 -1.14
N PRO A 123 -23.21 18.71 -1.31
CA PRO A 123 -23.85 18.58 -2.63
C PRO A 123 -23.84 19.86 -3.49
N ASP A 124 -23.84 21.03 -2.86
CA ASP A 124 -23.83 22.35 -3.49
C ASP A 124 -22.42 22.92 -3.69
N HIS A 125 -21.38 22.14 -3.40
CA HIS A 125 -19.99 22.58 -3.51
C HIS A 125 -19.55 22.75 -4.97
N VAL A 126 -18.83 23.83 -5.27
CA VAL A 126 -18.40 24.20 -6.63
C VAL A 126 -17.62 23.10 -7.34
N SER A 127 -16.83 22.30 -6.61
CA SER A 127 -16.06 21.19 -7.20
C SER A 127 -16.93 20.10 -7.83
N ARG A 128 -18.22 20.01 -7.50
CA ARG A 128 -19.20 19.10 -8.13
C ARG A 128 -19.76 19.68 -9.45
N SER A 129 -19.38 20.90 -9.81
CA SER A 129 -19.78 21.48 -11.09
C SER A 129 -19.22 20.66 -12.24
N GLN A 130 -20.05 20.44 -13.27
CA GLN A 130 -19.59 19.87 -14.53
C GLN A 130 -18.48 20.71 -15.18
N ASN A 131 -18.32 21.99 -14.84
CA ASN A 131 -17.24 22.83 -15.36
C ASN A 131 -15.87 22.49 -14.77
N ASP A 132 -15.82 21.86 -13.58
CA ASP A 132 -14.58 21.57 -12.85
C ASP A 132 -14.27 20.06 -12.81
N THR A 133 -15.29 19.22 -13.01
CA THR A 133 -15.19 17.75 -12.89
C THR A 133 -15.55 17.03 -14.19
N TYR A 134 -14.79 15.97 -14.48
CA TYR A 134 -15.07 15.04 -15.57
C TYR A 134 -16.06 13.95 -15.12
N TYR A 135 -17.29 14.03 -15.60
CA TYR A 135 -18.39 13.09 -15.34
C TYR A 135 -18.47 12.05 -16.45
N VAL A 136 -18.56 10.78 -16.08
CA VAL A 136 -18.86 9.65 -16.97
C VAL A 136 -20.38 9.48 -17.13
N ASP A 137 -21.10 9.69 -16.04
CA ASP A 137 -22.56 9.77 -15.94
C ASP A 137 -22.91 10.59 -14.68
N ASN A 138 -24.17 10.61 -14.23
CA ASN A 138 -24.58 11.38 -13.05
C ASN A 138 -23.94 10.89 -11.73
N ASP A 139 -23.58 9.61 -11.65
CA ASP A 139 -23.16 8.94 -10.41
C ASP A 139 -21.67 8.54 -10.43
N THR A 140 -20.97 8.80 -11.54
CA THR A 140 -19.60 8.36 -11.80
C THR A 140 -18.74 9.47 -12.40
N VAL A 141 -17.50 9.62 -11.90
CA VAL A 141 -16.53 10.63 -12.33
C VAL A 141 -15.15 10.02 -12.55
N LEU A 142 -14.29 10.71 -13.31
CA LEU A 142 -12.84 10.53 -13.16
C LEU A 142 -12.41 11.19 -11.85
N ARG A 143 -11.63 10.50 -11.01
CA ARG A 143 -11.27 11.00 -9.67
C ARG A 143 -10.59 12.38 -9.73
N CYS A 144 -11.07 13.31 -8.93
CA CYS A 144 -10.53 14.68 -8.84
C CYS A 144 -9.33 14.77 -7.90
N HIS A 145 -9.14 13.75 -7.05
CA HIS A 145 -8.06 13.63 -6.09
C HIS A 145 -7.90 12.16 -5.65
N THR A 146 -6.71 11.80 -5.16
CA THR A 146 -6.43 10.45 -4.62
C THR A 146 -7.27 10.10 -3.39
N SER A 147 -7.77 11.11 -2.67
CA SER A 147 -8.59 10.92 -1.47
C SER A 147 -9.91 10.18 -1.74
N ALA A 148 -10.31 10.06 -3.01
CA ALA A 148 -11.49 9.29 -3.41
C ALA A 148 -11.43 7.81 -3.00
N HIS A 149 -10.23 7.30 -2.71
CA HIS A 149 -10.02 5.91 -2.29
C HIS A 149 -9.95 5.73 -0.76
N GLN A 150 -9.92 6.81 0.04
CA GLN A 150 -9.70 6.72 1.50
C GLN A 150 -10.72 5.83 2.19
N LEU A 151 -12.02 6.05 1.94
CA LEU A 151 -13.07 5.34 2.65
C LEU A 151 -13.08 3.84 2.33
N GLU A 152 -12.86 3.47 1.07
CA GLU A 152 -12.77 2.08 0.63
C GLU A 152 -11.62 1.37 1.37
N MET A 153 -10.44 1.98 1.35
CA MET A 153 -9.25 1.43 2.00
C MET A 153 -9.42 1.31 3.53
N LEU A 154 -10.03 2.31 4.17
CA LEU A 154 -10.33 2.28 5.61
C LEU A 154 -11.32 1.16 5.97
N LYS A 155 -12.34 0.95 5.12
CA LYS A 155 -13.32 -0.15 5.28
C LYS A 155 -12.67 -1.52 5.13
N GLU A 156 -11.67 -1.65 4.26
CA GLU A 156 -10.85 -2.86 4.11
C GLU A 156 -9.83 -3.05 5.25
N GLY A 157 -9.76 -2.11 6.18
CA GLY A 157 -8.91 -2.21 7.36
C GLY A 157 -7.51 -1.62 7.19
N ALA A 158 -7.21 -0.96 6.07
CA ALA A 158 -5.96 -0.23 5.93
C ALA A 158 -5.90 0.91 6.97
N ARG A 159 -4.74 1.08 7.60
CA ARG A 159 -4.52 2.13 8.62
C ARG A 159 -3.29 3.00 8.37
N LYS A 160 -2.36 2.53 7.55
CA LYS A 160 -1.12 3.21 7.17
C LYS A 160 -0.87 2.92 5.69
N PHE A 161 -1.10 3.91 4.84
CA PHE A 161 -0.99 3.70 3.40
C PHE A 161 -0.58 4.96 2.66
N LEU A 162 0.02 4.76 1.49
CA LEU A 162 0.33 5.79 0.51
C LEU A 162 -0.47 5.51 -0.76
N VAL A 163 -1.11 6.53 -1.33
CA VAL A 163 -1.79 6.43 -2.63
C VAL A 163 -1.11 7.36 -3.61
N THR A 164 -0.70 6.86 -4.76
CA THR A 164 -0.17 7.68 -5.86
C THR A 164 -0.97 7.43 -7.12
N GLY A 165 -1.39 8.49 -7.80
CA GLY A 165 -2.11 8.33 -9.05
C GLY A 165 -2.29 9.64 -9.80
N ASP A 166 -2.60 9.49 -11.08
CA ASP A 166 -3.18 10.50 -11.94
C ASP A 166 -4.57 10.92 -11.45
N VAL A 167 -4.87 12.20 -11.51
CA VAL A 167 -6.15 12.81 -11.12
C VAL A 167 -6.60 13.77 -12.21
N TYR A 168 -7.91 13.97 -12.33
CA TYR A 168 -8.55 14.57 -13.48
C TYR A 168 -9.37 15.77 -13.04
N ARG A 169 -9.08 16.94 -13.60
CA ARG A 169 -9.85 18.17 -13.34
C ARG A 169 -10.03 18.94 -14.64
N ARG A 170 -11.22 19.50 -14.81
CA ARG A 170 -11.47 20.44 -15.90
C ARG A 170 -10.94 21.78 -15.46
N ASP A 171 -9.79 22.14 -16.00
CA ASP A 171 -9.12 23.40 -15.70
C ASP A 171 -8.72 24.10 -17.00
N SER A 172 -8.41 25.38 -16.90
CA SER A 172 -7.73 26.11 -17.96
C SER A 172 -6.39 25.45 -18.28
N ILE A 173 -5.97 25.53 -19.55
CA ILE A 173 -4.66 25.02 -19.96
C ILE A 173 -3.69 26.21 -19.99
N ASP A 174 -2.79 26.24 -19.02
CA ASP A 174 -1.71 27.22 -18.95
C ASP A 174 -0.41 26.58 -18.44
N ALA A 175 0.62 27.38 -18.14
CA ALA A 175 1.92 26.87 -17.71
C ALA A 175 1.88 26.10 -16.37
N THR A 176 0.83 26.31 -15.57
CA THR A 176 0.65 25.76 -14.22
C THR A 176 -0.52 24.79 -14.11
N HIS A 177 -1.44 24.80 -15.07
CA HIS A 177 -2.66 23.99 -15.06
C HIS A 177 -2.68 23.03 -16.24
N PHE A 178 -2.89 21.74 -15.93
CA PHE A 178 -3.07 20.69 -16.92
C PHE A 178 -4.21 19.76 -16.48
N PRO A 179 -5.10 19.32 -17.39
CA PRO A 179 -6.30 18.56 -17.01
C PRO A 179 -6.04 17.21 -16.31
N VAL A 180 -4.82 16.68 -16.47
CA VAL A 180 -4.37 15.42 -15.85
C VAL A 180 -3.03 15.64 -15.16
N PHE A 181 -3.02 15.63 -13.84
CA PHE A 181 -1.81 15.74 -13.03
C PHE A 181 -1.76 14.60 -12.02
N HIS A 182 -0.71 14.52 -11.21
CA HIS A 182 -0.53 13.40 -10.29
C HIS A 182 -0.52 13.89 -8.84
N GLN A 183 -1.12 13.10 -7.97
CA GLN A 183 -1.10 13.31 -6.53
C GLN A 183 -0.45 12.11 -5.85
N MET A 184 0.18 12.39 -4.72
CA MET A 184 0.55 11.38 -3.75
C MET A 184 -0.06 11.78 -2.41
N GLU A 185 -0.69 10.83 -1.75
CA GLU A 185 -1.39 11.00 -0.50
C GLU A 185 -0.84 10.01 0.52
N GLY A 186 -0.67 10.44 1.77
CA GLY A 186 -0.30 9.58 2.88
C GLY A 186 -1.36 9.61 3.97
N PHE A 187 -1.80 8.44 4.41
CA PHE A 187 -2.82 8.28 5.43
C PHE A 187 -2.29 7.47 6.61
N ARG A 188 -2.56 7.93 7.84
CA ARG A 188 -2.25 7.21 9.06
C ARG A 188 -3.32 7.42 10.12
N VAL A 189 -3.93 6.33 10.59
CA VAL A 189 -4.69 6.29 11.84
C VAL A 189 -3.71 6.13 13.00
N PHE A 190 -3.95 6.86 14.08
CA PHE A 190 -3.22 6.75 15.33
C PHE A 190 -4.14 6.22 16.40
N GLU A 191 -3.67 5.23 17.15
CA GLU A 191 -4.32 4.86 18.41
C GLU A 191 -4.03 5.93 19.48
N PRO A 192 -4.91 6.12 20.48
CA PRO A 192 -4.71 7.10 21.54
C PRO A 192 -3.32 7.02 22.20
N ALA A 193 -2.83 5.81 22.46
CA ALA A 193 -1.50 5.61 23.03
C ALA A 193 -0.35 6.09 22.11
N GLU A 194 -0.49 5.97 20.78
CA GLU A 194 0.49 6.51 19.83
C GLU A 194 0.44 8.05 19.78
N TRP A 195 -0.76 8.62 19.92
CA TRP A 195 -0.99 10.06 19.93
C TRP A 195 -0.45 10.73 21.21
N GLU A 196 -0.76 10.16 22.37
CA GLU A 196 -0.29 10.61 23.69
C GLU A 196 1.23 10.54 23.81
N ALA A 197 1.85 9.44 23.36
CA ALA A 197 3.30 9.29 23.35
C ALA A 197 4.00 10.33 22.47
N ALA A 198 3.31 10.89 21.46
CA ALA A 198 3.83 11.96 20.62
C ALA A 198 3.73 13.35 21.27
N GLY A 199 3.14 13.47 22.46
CA GLY A 199 3.02 14.73 23.20
C GLY A 199 2.14 15.77 22.52
N LYS A 200 1.17 15.34 21.69
CA LYS A 200 0.25 16.23 20.99
C LYS A 200 -1.07 16.30 21.74
N GLU A 201 -1.56 17.51 22.02
CA GLU A 201 -2.90 17.70 22.60
C GLU A 201 -3.95 17.22 21.58
N SER A 202 -4.91 16.40 22.02
CA SER A 202 -6.07 16.05 21.21
C SER A 202 -6.94 17.29 21.04
N VAL A 203 -7.38 17.56 19.81
CA VAL A 203 -8.45 18.52 19.55
C VAL A 203 -9.75 17.73 19.65
N ASP A 204 -10.59 18.03 20.64
CA ASP A 204 -11.96 17.50 20.67
C ASP A 204 -12.69 18.07 19.44
N LEU A 205 -13.04 17.19 18.50
CA LEU A 205 -13.82 17.52 17.29
C LEU A 205 -15.32 17.35 17.57
#